data_AF-A0A3B3XXM4-F1
#
_entry.id   AF-A0A3B3XXM4-F1
#
_cell.length_a   1.000
_cell.length_b   1.000
_cell.length_c   1.000
_cell.angle_alpha   90.00
_cell.angle_beta   90.00
_cell.angle_gamma   90.00
#
_symmetry.space_group_name_H-M   'P 1'
#
loop_
_entity.id
_entity.type
_entity.pdbx_description
1 polymer ?
#
loop_
_entity_poly.entity_id
_entity_poly.type
_entity_poly.pdbx_seq_one_letter_code
_entity_poly.pdbx_strand_id
1 'polypeptide(L)' 'HCCQVLRNKSMILSNLGMFFFKTPLQGSQTTLHCALQEGIEHLSGRYFSNCTVRNVFAKARDDAASKKLWEISERFCGI' A
#
# COMPACT_ATOMS: atom_id res chain seq x y z
N HIS A 1 13.55 3.32 -15.77
CA HIS A 1 13.93 4.72 -15.43
C HIS A 1 13.52 5.18 -14.01
N CYS A 2 12.73 4.44 -13.22
CA CYS A 2 12.36 4.89 -11.85
C CYS A 2 13.29 4.36 -10.72
N CYS A 3 14.09 3.31 -10.94
CA CYS A 3 14.98 2.75 -9.90
C CYS A 3 16.39 3.38 -9.81
N GLN A 4 16.71 4.42 -10.59
CA GLN A 4 18.09 4.95 -10.67
C GLN A 4 18.40 6.13 -9.71
N VAL A 5 17.47 6.55 -8.85
CA VAL A 5 17.63 7.79 -8.04
C VAL A 5 18.43 7.61 -6.73
N LEU A 6 18.96 6.43 -6.41
CA LEU A 6 19.75 6.23 -5.19
C LEU A 6 21.14 5.66 -5.51
N ARG A 7 21.96 6.44 -6.21
CA ARG A 7 23.36 6.11 -6.51
C ARG A 7 24.32 7.05 -5.79
N ASN A 8 24.37 6.97 -4.46
CA ASN A 8 25.57 7.24 -3.63
C ASN A 8 25.24 7.16 -2.13
N LYS A 9 25.46 5.99 -1.51
CA LYS A 9 25.89 5.85 -0.10
C LYS A 9 26.18 4.38 0.19
N SER A 10 27.44 4.09 0.51
CA SER A 10 28.00 2.88 1.16
C SER A 10 27.35 1.52 0.83
N MET A 11 28.01 0.76 -0.03
CA MET A 11 27.65 -0.54 -0.61
C MET A 11 27.60 -1.73 0.40
N ILE A 12 27.53 -1.47 1.71
CA ILE A 12 27.66 -2.50 2.76
C ILE A 12 26.32 -2.77 3.49
N LEU A 13 25.35 -1.85 3.43
CA LEU A 13 24.01 -2.00 4.04
C LEU A 13 22.97 -2.71 3.14
N SER A 14 23.32 -3.03 1.89
CA SER A 14 22.38 -3.49 0.86
C SER A 14 21.95 -4.96 0.97
N ASN A 15 22.78 -5.84 1.52
CA ASN A 15 22.53 -7.28 1.49
C ASN A 15 21.52 -7.76 2.56
N LEU A 16 21.36 -7.05 3.67
CA LEU A 16 20.38 -7.41 4.70
C LEU A 16 18.96 -7.04 4.24
N GLY A 17 18.79 -5.87 3.61
CA GLY A 17 17.48 -5.43 3.12
C GLY A 17 16.89 -6.38 2.07
N MET A 18 17.71 -6.89 1.16
CA MET A 18 17.25 -7.77 0.07
C MET A 18 16.58 -9.07 0.56
N PHE A 19 16.98 -9.59 1.73
CA PHE A 19 16.38 -10.80 2.30
C PHE A 19 15.08 -10.52 3.07
N PHE A 20 14.92 -9.33 3.65
CA PHE A 20 13.74 -8.98 4.46
C PHE A 20 12.68 -8.19 3.68
N PHE A 21 13.04 -7.52 2.58
CA PHE A 21 12.10 -6.77 1.75
C PHE A 21 11.55 -7.62 0.61
N LYS A 22 10.23 -7.56 0.41
CA LYS A 22 9.58 -8.14 -0.77
C LYS A 22 10.14 -7.50 -2.04
N THR A 23 10.33 -8.31 -3.08
CA THR A 23 10.70 -7.78 -4.39
C THR A 23 9.58 -6.89 -4.94
N PRO A 24 9.87 -5.93 -5.82
CA PRO A 24 8.83 -5.10 -6.45
C PRO A 24 7.71 -5.92 -7.10
N LEU A 25 8.06 -7.07 -7.69
CA LEU A 25 7.11 -8.03 -8.28
C LEU A 25 6.20 -8.67 -7.22
N GLN A 26 6.75 -9.06 -6.07
CA GLN A 26 5.97 -9.61 -4.95
C GLN A 26 5.09 -8.55 -4.30
N GLY A 27 5.53 -7.28 -4.27
CA GLY A 27 4.78 -6.16 -3.71
C GLY A 27 3.61 -5.71 -4.60
N SER A 28 3.77 -5.72 -5.93
CA SER A 28 2.74 -5.25 -6.86
C SER A 28 1.61 -6.26 -7.08
N GLN A 29 1.82 -7.54 -6.74
CA GLN A 29 0.87 -8.62 -7.04
C GLN A 29 -0.55 -8.32 -6.52
N THR A 30 -0.68 -7.81 -5.30
CA THR A 30 -2.01 -7.51 -4.72
C THR A 30 -2.69 -6.36 -5.44
N THR A 31 -1.93 -5.31 -5.81
CA THR A 31 -2.46 -4.18 -6.58
C THR A 31 -2.92 -4.63 -7.97
N LEU A 32 -2.12 -5.45 -8.64
CA LEU A 32 -2.47 -6.01 -9.95
C LEU A 32 -3.72 -6.89 -9.87
N HIS A 33 -3.83 -7.71 -8.82
CA HIS A 33 -5.02 -8.52 -8.58
C HIS A 33 -6.27 -7.65 -8.40
N CYS A 34 -6.20 -6.58 -7.60
CA CYS A 34 -7.32 -5.65 -7.42
C CYS A 34 -7.69 -4.88 -8.69
N ALA A 35 -6.73 -4.59 -9.56
CA ALA A 35 -6.94 -3.80 -10.78
C ALA A 35 -7.41 -4.63 -11.98
N LEU A 36 -7.04 -5.92 -12.04
CA LEU A 36 -7.21 -6.74 -13.24
C LEU A 36 -8.17 -7.92 -13.08
N GLN A 37 -8.44 -8.37 -11.85
CA GLN A 37 -9.27 -9.56 -11.67
C GLN A 37 -10.75 -9.22 -11.86
N GLU A 38 -11.39 -9.84 -12.85
CA GLU A 38 -12.84 -9.75 -13.03
C GLU A 38 -13.58 -10.53 -11.92
N GLY A 39 -14.74 -10.04 -11.50
CA GLY A 39 -15.59 -10.72 -10.51
C GLY A 39 -15.27 -10.41 -9.03
N ILE A 40 -14.26 -9.60 -8.73
CA ILE A 40 -13.99 -9.12 -7.35
C ILE A 40 -14.71 -7.81 -7.00
N GLU A 41 -15.50 -7.26 -7.92
CA GLU A 41 -16.20 -5.98 -7.73
C GLU A 41 -17.13 -6.00 -6.50
N HIS A 42 -17.74 -7.14 -6.20
CA HIS A 42 -18.55 -7.34 -5.00
C HIS A 42 -17.76 -7.22 -3.68
N LEU A 43 -16.43 -7.25 -3.74
CA LEU A 43 -15.50 -7.05 -2.63
C LEU A 43 -14.90 -5.64 -2.62
N SER A 44 -15.37 -4.73 -3.47
CA SER A 44 -14.94 -3.34 -3.49
C SER A 44 -15.16 -2.67 -2.12
N GLY A 45 -14.20 -1.85 -1.70
CA GLY A 45 -14.16 -1.24 -0.36
C GLY A 45 -13.62 -2.14 0.75
N ARG A 46 -13.22 -3.38 0.44
CA ARG A 46 -12.49 -4.25 1.39
C ARG A 46 -10.98 -4.07 1.27
N TYR A 47 -10.27 -4.38 2.35
CA TYR A 47 -8.81 -4.37 2.38
C TYR A 47 -8.25 -5.70 1.86
N PHE A 48 -7.37 -5.63 0.87
CA PHE A 48 -6.70 -6.79 0.30
C PHE A 48 -5.22 -6.85 0.72
N SER A 49 -4.75 -8.04 1.10
CA SER A 49 -3.34 -8.30 1.38
C SER A 49 -2.96 -9.68 0.87
N ASN A 50 -1.82 -9.77 0.17
CA ASN A 50 -1.38 -10.98 -0.54
C ASN A 50 -2.50 -11.58 -1.42
N CYS A 51 -3.20 -10.74 -2.19
CA CYS A 51 -4.32 -11.13 -3.07
C CYS A 51 -5.52 -11.76 -2.36
N THR A 52 -5.69 -11.53 -1.06
CA THR A 52 -6.84 -12.05 -0.28
C THR A 52 -7.48 -10.93 0.54
N VAL A 53 -8.80 -10.99 0.73
CA VAL A 53 -9.51 -10.06 1.62
C VAL A 53 -9.06 -10.31 3.06
N ARG A 54 -8.67 -9.24 3.75
CA ARG A 54 -8.27 -9.28 5.16
C ARG A 54 -9.11 -8.33 5.99
N ASN A 55 -9.34 -8.73 7.24
CA ASN A 55 -9.94 -7.86 8.22
C ASN A 55 -8.93 -6.80 8.67
N VAL A 56 -9.37 -5.56 8.64
CA VAL A 56 -8.60 -4.42 9.17
C VAL A 56 -8.83 -4.30 10.68
N PHE A 57 -7.89 -3.63 11.36
CA PHE A 57 -8.03 -3.31 12.77
C PHE A 57 -9.29 -2.48 13.04
N ALA A 58 -9.88 -2.63 14.23
CA ALA A 58 -11.11 -1.90 14.61
C ALA A 58 -10.96 -0.38 14.45
N LYS A 59 -9.79 0.17 14.78
CA LYS A 59 -9.47 1.60 14.59
C LYS A 59 -9.50 2.04 13.12
N ALA A 60 -9.18 1.15 12.19
CA ALA A 60 -9.25 1.43 10.76
C ALA A 60 -10.68 1.32 10.19
N ARG A 61 -11.66 0.92 11.02
CA ARG A 61 -13.09 0.89 10.69
C ARG A 61 -13.88 2.01 11.38
N ASP A 62 -13.19 2.95 12.01
CA ASP A 62 -13.80 4.09 12.66
C ASP A 62 -14.08 5.18 11.62
N ASP A 63 -15.34 5.24 11.16
CA ASP A 63 -15.79 6.20 10.15
C ASP A 63 -15.69 7.65 10.65
N ALA A 64 -15.87 7.89 11.95
CA ALA A 64 -15.76 9.23 12.52
C ALA A 64 -14.29 9.71 12.51
N ALA A 65 -13.36 8.82 12.85
CA ALA A 65 -11.94 9.09 12.73
C ALA A 65 -11.52 9.29 11.26
N SER A 66 -12.04 8.47 10.35
CA SER A 66 -11.78 8.59 8.91
C SER A 66 -12.23 9.95 8.35
N LYS A 67 -13.45 10.38 8.68
CA LYS A 67 -13.98 11.69 8.27
C LYS A 67 -13.13 12.84 8.81
N LYS A 68 -12.77 12.80 10.10
CA LYS A 68 -11.91 13.82 10.71
C LYS A 68 -10.53 13.88 10.05
N LEU A 69 -9.95 12.72 9.70
CA LEU A 69 -8.69 12.66 8.98
C LEU A 69 -8.81 13.28 7.58
N TRP A 70 -9.90 12.99 6.87
CA TRP A 70 -10.18 13.59 5.56
C TRP A 70 -10.26 15.12 5.65
N GLU A 71 -11.08 15.67 6.56
CA GLU A 71 -11.21 17.12 6.76
C GLU A 71 -9.86 17.80 7.07
N ILE A 72 -9.00 17.13 7.85
CA ILE A 72 -7.65 17.62 8.13
C ILE A 72 -6.81 17.60 6.85
N SER A 73 -6.80 16.48 6.12
CA SER A 73 -6.07 16.33 4.86
C SER A 73 -6.50 17.35 3.80
N GLU A 74 -7.79 17.66 3.69
CA GLU A 74 -8.30 18.71 2.80
C GLU A 74 -7.70 20.07 3.14
N ARG A 75 -7.71 20.44 4.43
CA ARG A 75 -7.08 21.69 4.90
C ARG A 75 -5.58 21.76 4.62
N PHE A 76 -4.87 20.63 4.70
CA PHE A 76 -3.43 20.57 4.40
C PHE A 76 -3.14 20.65 2.90
N CYS A 77 -3.97 20.05 2.07
CA CYS A 77 -3.82 20.04 0.61
C CYS A 77 -4.44 21.27 -0.07
N GLY A 78 -5.23 22.07 0.66
CA GLY A 78 -5.91 23.26 0.12
C GLY A 78 -7.02 22.92 -0.89
N ILE A 79 -7.63 21.73 -0.75
CA ILE A 79 -8.75 21.25 -1.56
C ILE A 79 -10.07 21.42 -0.84
#